data_AF-A0AAV7DB18-F1
#
_entry.id   AF-A0AAV7DB18-F1
#
_cell.length_a   1.000
_cell.length_b   1.000
_cell.length_c   1.000
_cell.angle_alpha   90.00
_cell.angle_beta   90.00
_cell.angle_gamma   90.00
#
_symmetry.space_group_name_H-M   'P 1'
#
loop_
_entity.id
_entity.type
_entity.pdbx_description
1 polymer ?
#
loop_
_entity_poly.entity_id
_entity_poly.type
_entity_poly.pdbx_seq_one_letter_code
_entity_poly.pdbx_strand_id
1 'polypeptide(L)'
;MHKTSFPTTSSLFLKFCIVLLLAVSSLVPYVKGSRLIHSYKHLEGDVRWRRLFSATHYFLSIERSGQVRGTQRFTSNSVFHVYSVSVGVVAMHSAGTGLYVAMDRTGKVYGAEELQQEITTHPLPVSEMY
;
A
#
# COMPACT_ATOMS: atom_id res chain seq x y z
N MET A 1 30.49 -20.34 -45.77
CA MET A 1 30.47 -19.72 -44.43
C MET A 1 29.71 -18.41 -44.53
N HIS A 2 28.66 -18.29 -43.71
CA HIS A 2 27.67 -17.20 -43.70
C HIS A 2 28.25 -15.86 -43.24
N LYS A 3 27.78 -14.76 -43.85
CA LYS A 3 27.30 -13.58 -43.11
C LYS A 3 26.44 -12.68 -43.99
N THR A 4 25.15 -12.65 -43.71
CA THR A 4 24.18 -11.68 -44.23
C THR A 4 23.99 -10.58 -43.20
N SER A 5 24.23 -9.32 -43.58
CA SER A 5 23.96 -8.14 -42.75
C SER A 5 22.60 -7.56 -43.13
N PHE A 6 21.69 -7.42 -42.17
CA PHE A 6 20.41 -6.72 -42.32
C PHE A 6 20.60 -5.21 -42.05
N PRO A 7 19.96 -4.31 -42.82
CA PRO A 7 19.95 -2.89 -42.52
C PRO A 7 18.90 -2.57 -41.43
N THR A 8 19.32 -1.79 -40.43
CA THR A 8 18.49 -1.27 -39.33
C THR A 8 17.66 -0.07 -39.79
N THR A 9 16.38 -0.29 -40.08
CA THR A 9 15.36 0.74 -40.33
C THR A 9 14.31 0.75 -39.21
N SER A 10 14.66 1.20 -38.01
CA SER A 10 13.68 1.41 -36.92
C SER A 10 14.23 2.32 -35.81
N SER A 11 14.73 3.51 -36.16
CA SER A 11 15.22 4.48 -35.15
C SER A 11 14.30 5.68 -34.99
N LEU A 12 13.55 6.06 -36.04
CA LEU A 12 12.76 7.30 -36.04
C LEU A 12 11.36 7.12 -35.44
N PHE A 13 10.72 5.97 -35.67
CA PHE A 13 9.37 5.70 -35.16
C PHE A 13 9.35 5.57 -33.63
N LEU A 14 10.35 4.89 -33.06
CA LEU A 14 10.49 4.73 -31.61
C LEU A 14 10.77 6.07 -30.92
N LYS A 15 11.56 6.94 -31.56
CA LYS A 15 11.83 8.29 -31.06
C LYS A 15 10.56 9.14 -31.05
N PHE A 16 9.70 9.00 -32.06
CA PHE A 16 8.44 9.75 -32.13
C PHE A 16 7.45 9.31 -31.05
N CYS A 17 7.32 8.00 -30.78
CA CYS A 17 6.46 7.49 -29.71
C CYS A 17 6.90 7.97 -28.31
N ILE A 18 8.21 8.05 -28.04
CA ILE A 18 8.71 8.52 -26.73
C ILE A 18 8.40 10.01 -26.53
N VAL A 19 8.56 10.84 -27.56
CA VAL A 19 8.24 12.28 -27.46
C VAL A 19 6.74 12.50 -27.24
N LEU A 20 5.89 11.71 -27.92
CA LEU A 20 4.43 11.79 -27.75
C LEU A 20 4.00 11.37 -26.33
N LEU A 21 4.60 10.31 -25.77
CA LEU A 21 4.32 9.87 -24.40
C LEU A 21 4.69 10.94 -23.36
N LEU A 22 5.84 11.60 -23.51
CA LEU A 22 6.28 12.65 -22.59
C LEU A 22 5.39 13.90 -22.65
N ALA A 23 4.86 14.25 -23.84
CA ALA A 23 3.97 15.39 -24.00
C ALA A 23 2.62 15.18 -23.28
N VAL A 24 2.08 13.96 -23.28
CA VAL A 24 0.80 13.63 -22.62
C VAL A 24 0.90 13.72 -21.10
N SER A 25 2.06 13.38 -20.51
CA SER A 25 2.30 13.50 -19.07
C SER A 25 2.24 14.94 -18.56
N SER A 26 2.54 15.93 -19.41
CA SER A 26 2.55 17.35 -19.05
C SER A 26 1.16 18.01 -19.01
N LEU A 27 0.13 17.34 -19.54
CA LEU A 27 -1.25 17.84 -19.59
C LEU A 27 -2.09 17.47 -18.37
N VAL A 28 -1.55 16.64 -17.47
CA VAL A 28 -2.20 16.32 -16.20
C VAL A 28 -1.81 17.39 -15.17
N PRO A 29 -2.73 18.23 -14.69
CA PRO A 29 -2.40 19.23 -13.68
C PRO A 29 -1.96 18.53 -12.39
N TYR A 30 -0.67 18.61 -12.10
CA TYR A 30 -0.05 18.12 -10.88
C TYR A 30 -0.52 18.96 -9.69
N VAL A 31 -1.51 18.47 -8.95
CA VAL A 31 -1.94 19.07 -7.69
C VAL A 31 -0.87 18.78 -6.63
N LYS A 32 0.06 19.73 -6.46
CA LYS A 32 1.10 19.68 -5.42
C LYS A 32 0.50 19.98 -4.05
N GLY A 33 -0.12 18.97 -3.44
CA GLY A 33 -0.59 19.03 -2.06
C GLY A 33 0.58 18.89 -1.06
N SER A 34 1.39 19.93 -0.88
CA SER A 34 2.42 19.97 0.17
C SER A 34 1.78 20.19 1.55
N ARG A 35 1.22 19.15 2.14
CA ARG A 35 1.06 19.08 3.60
C ARG A 35 2.31 18.39 4.14
N LEU A 36 3.09 19.16 4.90
CA LEU A 36 4.36 18.79 5.52
C LEU A 36 4.41 17.31 5.95
N ILE A 37 5.04 16.48 5.12
CA ILE A 37 5.61 15.19 5.49
C ILE A 37 6.88 15.53 6.28
N HIS A 38 6.72 16.12 7.47
CA HIS A 38 7.84 16.43 8.35
C HIS A 38 7.68 15.64 9.64
N SER A 39 8.37 14.50 9.65
CA SER A 39 8.83 13.77 10.84
C SER A 39 7.76 13.28 11.82
N TYR A 40 7.18 12.12 11.51
CA TYR A 40 6.52 11.24 12.48
C TYR A 40 7.51 10.29 13.20
N LYS A 41 8.78 10.69 13.38
CA LYS A 41 9.77 9.84 14.08
C LYS A 41 9.34 9.46 15.50
N HIS A 42 8.56 10.32 16.16
CA HIS A 42 7.99 10.04 17.48
C HIS A 42 6.78 9.09 17.45
N LEU A 43 6.31 8.70 16.25
CA LEU A 43 5.25 7.71 16.06
C LEU A 43 5.80 6.32 15.74
N GLU A 44 7.10 6.21 15.45
CA GLU A 44 7.76 4.91 15.28
C GLU A 44 7.67 4.16 16.61
N GLY A 45 7.06 2.97 16.59
CA GLY A 45 6.81 2.17 17.80
C GLY A 45 5.67 2.65 18.71
N ASP A 46 4.95 3.73 18.38
CA ASP A 46 3.76 4.15 19.15
C ASP A 46 2.58 3.21 18.87
N VAL A 47 2.03 2.59 19.92
CA VAL A 47 0.90 1.65 19.82
C VAL A 47 -0.41 2.36 20.18
N ARG A 48 -1.32 2.43 19.21
CA ARG A 48 -2.61 3.12 19.36
C ARG A 48 -3.77 2.15 19.23
N TRP A 49 -4.61 2.12 20.26
CA TRP A 49 -5.83 1.33 20.27
C TRP A 49 -6.94 2.09 19.55
N ARG A 50 -7.40 1.59 18.41
CA ARG A 50 -8.35 2.29 17.53
C ARG A 50 -9.39 1.33 16.95
N ARG A 51 -10.57 1.86 16.65
CA ARG A 51 -11.53 1.22 15.74
C ARG A 51 -11.49 1.97 14.42
N LEU A 52 -11.46 1.24 13.31
CA LEU A 52 -11.49 1.82 11.98
C LEU A 52 -12.93 1.84 11.49
N PHE A 53 -13.51 3.02 11.38
CA PHE A 53 -14.87 3.21 10.90
C PHE A 53 -14.84 3.59 9.42
N SER A 54 -15.48 2.80 8.58
CA SER A 54 -15.57 3.04 7.14
C SER A 54 -16.53 4.18 6.83
N ALA A 55 -16.34 4.80 5.66
CA ALA A 55 -17.33 5.74 5.11
C ALA A 55 -18.69 5.08 4.81
N THR A 56 -18.71 3.74 4.66
CA THR A 56 -19.94 2.95 4.51
C THR A 56 -20.64 2.65 5.84
N HIS A 57 -20.22 3.27 6.94
CA HIS A 57 -20.78 3.14 8.28
C HIS A 57 -20.63 1.75 8.92
N TYR A 58 -19.48 1.09 8.71
CA TYR A 58 -19.11 -0.16 9.37
C TYR A 58 -17.76 -0.03 10.08
N PHE A 59 -17.61 -0.66 11.23
CA PHE A 59 -16.31 -0.90 11.84
C PHE A 59 -15.61 -2.08 11.15
N LEU A 60 -14.32 -1.94 10.87
CA LEU A 60 -13.49 -3.09 10.51
C LEU A 60 -13.50 -4.10 11.65
N SER A 61 -13.61 -5.39 11.34
CA SER A 61 -13.53 -6.48 12.30
C SER A 61 -12.89 -7.71 11.67
N ILE A 62 -12.11 -8.43 12.46
CA ILE A 62 -11.57 -9.76 12.08
C ILE A 62 -12.23 -10.82 12.95
N GLU A 63 -12.67 -11.92 12.36
CA GLU A 63 -13.14 -13.08 13.10
C GLU A 63 -12.01 -14.05 13.44
N ARG A 64 -12.21 -14.93 14.42
CA ARG A 64 -11.24 -16.00 14.73
C ARG A 64 -11.00 -16.96 13.56
N SER A 65 -11.90 -17.01 12.59
CA SER A 65 -11.74 -17.75 11.32
C SER A 65 -10.74 -17.10 10.36
N GLY A 66 -10.25 -15.89 10.64
CA GLY A 66 -9.44 -15.09 9.71
C GLY A 66 -10.26 -14.31 8.69
N GLN A 67 -11.60 -14.39 8.73
CA GLN A 67 -12.45 -13.56 7.87
C GLN A 67 -12.42 -12.10 8.31
N VAL A 68 -12.17 -11.18 7.37
CA VAL A 68 -12.20 -9.73 7.59
C VAL A 68 -13.47 -9.16 7.00
N ARG A 69 -14.23 -8.40 7.79
CA ARG A 69 -15.52 -7.81 7.35
C ARG A 69 -15.86 -6.52 8.09
N GLY A 70 -16.90 -5.85 7.62
CA GLY A 70 -17.54 -4.74 8.33
C GLY A 70 -18.55 -5.25 9.37
N THR A 71 -18.60 -4.59 10.53
CA THR A 71 -19.61 -4.81 11.57
C THR A 71 -20.17 -3.48 12.06
N GLN A 72 -21.47 -3.42 12.35
CA GLN A 72 -22.08 -2.26 13.03
C GLN A 72 -21.97 -2.35 14.56
N ARG A 73 -21.53 -3.51 15.07
CA ARG A 73 -21.41 -3.75 16.51
C ARG A 73 -20.05 -3.34 17.03
N PHE A 74 -20.03 -2.70 18.20
CA PHE A 74 -18.82 -2.44 18.95
C PHE A 74 -18.38 -3.71 19.67
N THR A 75 -17.46 -4.46 19.07
CA THR A 75 -16.92 -5.71 19.62
C THR A 75 -15.42 -5.60 19.91
N SER A 76 -14.87 -6.50 20.72
CA SER A 76 -13.41 -6.61 20.91
C SER A 76 -12.67 -6.87 19.59
N ASN A 77 -13.28 -7.66 18.70
CA ASN A 77 -12.76 -7.98 17.36
C ASN A 77 -12.63 -6.77 16.43
N SER A 78 -13.31 -5.67 16.75
CA SER A 78 -13.25 -4.40 16.01
C SER A 78 -12.22 -3.40 16.53
N VAL A 79 -11.51 -3.76 17.61
CA VAL A 79 -10.46 -2.94 18.21
C VAL A 79 -9.10 -3.43 17.71
N PHE A 80 -8.27 -2.50 17.24
CA PHE A 80 -6.96 -2.79 16.68
C PHE A 80 -5.86 -2.04 17.44
N HIS A 81 -4.75 -2.72 17.70
CA HIS A 81 -3.46 -2.11 17.95
C HIS A 81 -2.90 -1.67 16.60
N VAL A 82 -2.85 -0.36 16.41
CA VAL A 82 -2.24 0.26 15.23
C VAL A 82 -0.88 0.77 15.66
N TYR A 83 0.18 0.24 15.08
CA TYR A 83 1.54 0.68 15.34
C TYR A 83 2.30 0.91 14.06
N SER A 84 3.14 1.94 14.05
CA SER A 84 3.96 2.29 12.89
C SER A 84 5.16 1.34 12.82
N VAL A 85 5.33 0.72 11.66
CA VAL A 85 6.51 -0.10 11.33
C VAL A 85 7.57 0.71 10.58
N SER A 86 7.13 1.72 9.82
CA SER A 86 7.96 2.71 9.14
C SER A 86 7.12 3.96 8.87
N VAL A 87 7.75 5.06 8.45
CA VAL A 87 7.04 6.31 8.14
C VAL A 87 5.98 6.06 7.06
N GLY A 88 4.72 6.28 7.42
CA GLY A 88 3.57 6.08 6.51
C GLY A 88 3.10 4.62 6.40
N VAL A 89 3.76 3.67 7.07
CA VAL A 89 3.39 2.25 7.06
C VAL A 89 3.01 1.81 8.47
N VAL A 90 1.86 1.15 8.58
CA VAL A 90 1.32 0.66 9.86
C VAL A 90 1.02 -0.83 9.80
N ALA A 91 1.26 -1.51 10.91
CA ALA A 91 0.68 -2.82 11.18
C ALA A 91 -0.59 -2.64 12.02
N MET A 92 -1.58 -3.50 11.77
CA MET A 92 -2.87 -3.48 12.46
C MET A 92 -3.15 -4.87 13.00
N HIS A 93 -3.19 -4.98 14.33
CA HIS A 93 -3.37 -6.23 15.06
C HIS A 93 -4.65 -6.18 15.88
N SER A 94 -5.58 -7.12 15.68
CA SER A 94 -6.85 -7.12 16.40
C SER A 94 -6.66 -7.52 17.85
N ALA A 95 -7.12 -6.69 18.78
CA ALA A 95 -7.06 -6.98 20.22
C ALA A 95 -7.99 -8.15 20.62
N GLY A 96 -9.08 -8.37 19.87
CA GLY A 96 -10.05 -9.42 20.16
C GLY A 96 -9.65 -10.80 19.65
N THR A 97 -9.00 -10.88 18.49
CA THR A 97 -8.64 -12.16 17.86
C THR A 97 -7.15 -12.46 17.86
N GLY A 98 -6.29 -11.46 18.08
CA GLY A 98 -4.84 -11.62 17.97
C GLY A 98 -4.36 -11.80 16.52
N LEU A 99 -5.19 -11.49 15.52
CA LEU A 99 -4.83 -11.59 14.11
C LEU A 99 -4.44 -10.23 13.53
N TYR A 100 -3.50 -10.26 12.59
CA TYR A 100 -3.10 -9.12 11.77
C TYR A 100 -4.03 -8.95 10.57
N VAL A 101 -4.34 -7.71 10.18
CA VAL A 101 -4.94 -7.45 8.88
C VAL A 101 -3.86 -7.60 7.81
N ALA A 102 -4.07 -8.49 6.85
CA ALA A 102 -3.22 -8.68 5.70
C ALA A 102 -4.05 -8.67 4.41
N MET A 103 -3.38 -8.49 3.26
CA MET A 103 -3.99 -8.55 1.95
C MET A 103 -3.13 -9.42 1.05
N ASP A 104 -3.74 -10.34 0.31
CA ASP A 104 -3.02 -11.17 -0.64
C ASP A 104 -2.82 -10.45 -1.99
N ARG A 105 -2.07 -11.07 -2.89
CA ARG A 105 -1.76 -10.52 -4.22
C ARG A 105 -3.00 -10.35 -5.11
N THR A 106 -4.12 -10.98 -4.76
CA THR A 106 -5.39 -10.84 -5.48
C THR A 106 -6.23 -9.67 -4.96
N GLY A 107 -5.80 -9.02 -3.87
CA GLY A 107 -6.53 -7.97 -3.19
C GLY A 107 -7.51 -8.47 -2.12
N LYS A 108 -7.52 -9.78 -1.82
CA LYS A 108 -8.38 -10.32 -0.77
C LYS A 108 -7.76 -10.02 0.59
N VAL A 109 -8.54 -9.36 1.44
CA VAL A 109 -8.16 -9.03 2.82
C VAL A 109 -8.46 -10.23 3.73
N TYR A 110 -7.50 -10.58 4.59
CA TYR A 110 -7.61 -11.72 5.51
C TYR A 110 -6.89 -11.45 6.83
N GLY A 111 -7.19 -12.28 7.84
CA GLY A 111 -6.51 -12.30 9.13
C GLY A 111 -5.30 -13.23 9.10
N ALA A 112 -4.11 -12.71 9.40
CA ALA A 112 -2.86 -13.48 9.50
C ALA A 112 -2.43 -13.65 10.97
N GLU A 113 -1.82 -14.79 11.30
CA GLU A 113 -1.29 -15.04 12.66
C GLU A 113 0.01 -14.30 12.92
N GLU A 114 0.84 -14.14 11.88
CA GLU A 114 2.15 -13.50 11.95
C GLU A 114 2.23 -12.31 10.99
N LEU A 115 2.97 -11.28 11.40
CA LEU A 115 3.27 -10.15 10.54
C LEU A 115 4.28 -10.58 9.48
N GLN A 116 3.88 -10.53 8.22
CA GLN A 116 4.77 -10.87 7.11
C GLN A 116 5.94 -9.88 7.04
N GLN A 117 7.18 -10.41 7.14
CA GLN A 117 8.41 -9.62 7.19
C GLN A 117 8.71 -8.81 5.91
N GLU A 118 8.04 -9.11 4.80
CA GLU A 118 8.19 -8.37 3.53
C GLU A 118 7.93 -6.86 3.69
N ILE A 119 7.08 -6.49 4.65
CA ILE A 119 6.79 -5.08 5.00
C ILE A 119 7.95 -4.42 5.79
N THR A 120 8.79 -5.22 6.45
CA THR A 120 9.84 -4.75 7.38
C THR A 120 11.21 -4.59 6.70
N THR A 121 11.54 -5.41 5.71
CA THR A 121 12.89 -5.45 5.11
C THR A 121 13.09 -4.45 3.98
N HIS A 122 12.03 -4.07 3.26
CA HIS A 122 12.08 -3.07 2.20
C HIS A 122 10.76 -2.29 2.16
N PRO A 123 10.56 -1.26 3.00
CA PRO A 123 9.51 -0.30 2.69
C PRO A 123 9.78 0.19 1.26
N LEU A 124 8.79 0.05 0.37
CA LEU A 124 8.93 0.51 -1.02
C LEU A 124 9.52 1.92 -0.97
N PRO A 125 10.69 2.14 -1.60
CA PRO A 125 11.35 3.42 -1.51
C PRO A 125 10.36 4.48 -1.96
N VAL A 126 10.29 5.61 -1.25
CA VAL A 126 9.30 6.67 -1.50
C VAL A 126 9.33 7.15 -2.97
N SER A 127 10.44 6.90 -3.69
CA SER A 127 10.62 7.12 -5.13
C SER A 127 9.84 6.19 -6.06
N GLU A 128 9.37 5.04 -5.58
CA GLU A 128 8.54 4.09 -6.32
C GLU A 128 7.04 4.26 -6.03
N MET A 129 6.70 5.16 -5.10
CA MET A 129 5.32 5.50 -4.71
C MET A 129 4.78 6.77 -5.40
N TYR A 130 5.54 7.33 -6.36
CA TYR A 130 5.17 8.46 -7.21
C TYR A 130 5.66 8.28 -8.65
#